data_AF-X1KZD4-F1
#
_entry.id   AF-X1KZD4-F1
#
_cell.length_a   1.000
_cell.length_b   1.000
_cell.length_c   1.000
_cell.angle_alpha   90.00
_cell.angle_beta   90.00
_cell.angle_gamma   90.00
#
_symmetry.space_group_name_H-M   'P 1'
#
loop_
_entity.id
_entity.type
_entity.pdbx_description
1 polymer ?
#
loop_
_entity_poly.entity_id
_entity_poly.type
_entity_poly.pdbx_seq_one_letter_code
_entity_poly.pdbx_strand_id
1 'polypeptide(L)'
;MNSEGVVKLERVRVRCPGCGEEVEAVAADGRVKGYCAVARRYVDFVAETQPICIGKNPAAETSPVKDGVVCDYLAGVKTVVIQDRYGISPGALYRVLHNANVK
;
A
#
# COMPACT_ATOMS: atom_id res chain seq x y z
N MET A 1 9.25 28.75 -17.64
CA MET A 1 8.85 29.18 -16.29
C MET A 1 7.80 28.21 -15.77
N ASN A 2 8.12 27.57 -14.65
CA ASN A 2 7.35 26.71 -13.75
C ASN A 2 6.00 26.15 -14.22
N SER A 3 5.98 24.87 -14.57
CA SER A 3 4.76 24.05 -14.53
C SER A 3 4.48 23.73 -13.07
N GLU A 4 3.58 24.49 -12.45
CA GLU A 4 3.02 24.19 -11.13
C GLU A 4 2.20 22.91 -11.22
N GLY A 5 2.89 21.77 -11.09
CA GLY A 5 2.26 20.50 -10.81
C GLY A 5 1.54 20.62 -9.48
N VAL A 6 0.21 20.66 -9.52
CA VAL A 6 -0.65 20.68 -8.35
C VAL A 6 -0.46 19.35 -7.61
N VAL A 7 0.52 19.32 -6.70
CA VAL A 7 0.70 18.24 -5.74
C VAL A 7 -0.54 18.23 -4.85
N LYS A 8 -1.46 17.30 -5.10
CA LYS A 8 -2.61 17.05 -4.23
C LYS A 8 -2.07 16.61 -2.87
N LEU A 9 -1.95 17.57 -1.95
CA LEU A 9 -1.63 17.33 -0.55
C LEU A 9 -2.82 16.59 0.08
N GLU A 10 -2.66 15.30 0.35
CA GLU A 10 -3.69 14.51 1.04
C GLU A 10 -3.44 14.59 2.55
N ARG A 11 -4.43 15.06 3.31
CA ARG A 11 -4.34 15.08 4.78
C ARG A 11 -4.71 13.69 5.30
N VAL A 12 -3.77 13.03 5.95
CA VAL A 12 -3.88 11.67 6.46
C VAL A 12 -3.72 11.65 7.98
N ARG A 13 -4.41 10.74 8.66
CA ARG A 13 -4.17 10.46 10.07
C ARG A 13 -3.16 9.33 10.19
N VAL A 14 -2.08 9.58 10.90
CA VAL A 14 -1.01 8.60 11.10
C VAL A 14 -0.69 8.47 12.57
N ARG A 15 -0.35 7.26 13.02
CA ARG A 15 0.17 7.08 14.38
C ARG A 15 1.61 7.57 14.45
N CYS A 16 1.88 8.47 15.38
CA CYS A 16 3.22 8.95 15.63
C CYS A 16 4.09 7.81 16.19
N PRO A 17 5.25 7.49 15.59
CA PRO A 17 6.13 6.45 16.10
C PRO A 17 6.75 6.77 17.46
N GLY A 18 6.77 8.05 17.85
CA GLY A 18 7.35 8.48 19.13
C GLY A 18 6.41 8.36 20.33
N CYS A 19 5.09 8.51 20.15
CA CYS A 19 4.12 8.50 21.25
C CYS A 19 2.91 7.58 21.03
N GLY A 20 2.77 6.99 19.84
CA GLY A 20 1.65 6.10 19.49
C GLY A 20 0.32 6.80 19.15
N GLU A 21 0.22 8.10 19.40
CA GLU A 21 -1.00 8.89 19.15
C GLU A 21 -1.25 9.14 17.67
N GLU A 22 -2.52 9.20 17.28
CA GLU A 22 -2.92 9.64 15.95
C GLU A 22 -2.73 11.15 15.78
N VAL A 23 -1.98 11.53 14.76
CA VAL A 23 -1.70 12.92 14.39
C VAL A 23 -2.07 13.16 12.94
N GLU A 24 -2.52 14.37 12.64
CA GLU A 24 -2.76 14.78 11.26
C GLU A 24 -1.43 15.11 10.58
N ALA A 25 -1.20 14.51 9.42
CA ALA A 25 -0.02 14.70 8.61
C ALA A 25 -0.41 14.91 7.15
N VAL A 26 0.49 15.51 6.39
CA VAL A 26 0.33 15.76 4.97
C VAL A 26 1.11 14.72 4.19
N ALA A 27 0.41 13.93 3.39
CA ALA A 27 1.00 13.02 2.42
C ALA A 27 1.17 13.75 1.07
N ALA A 28 2.41 13.84 0.61
CA ALA A 28 2.77 14.41 -0.69
C ALA A 28 3.87 13.55 -1.31
N ASP A 29 3.71 13.17 -2.58
CA ASP A 29 4.73 12.44 -3.36
C ASP A 29 5.28 11.18 -2.66
N GLY A 30 4.41 10.42 -2.00
CA GLY A 30 4.82 9.22 -1.27
C GLY A 30 5.61 9.50 0.01
N ARG A 31 5.54 10.70 0.56
CA ARG A 31 6.09 11.06 1.88
C ARG A 31 5.01 11.65 2.76
N VAL A 32 5.01 11.22 4.02
CA VAL A 32 4.13 11.78 5.05
C VAL A 32 4.96 12.69 5.94
N LYS A 33 4.56 13.95 5.99
CA LYS A 33 5.15 14.97 6.86
C LYS A 33 4.11 15.45 7.85
N GLY A 34 4.39 15.32 9.14
CA GLY A 34 3.50 15.77 10.20
C GLY A 34 4.27 16.31 11.40
N TYR A 35 3.59 17.08 12.24
CA TYR A 35 4.14 17.50 13.53
C TYR A 35 3.34 16.86 14.65
N CYS A 36 4.01 16.09 15.50
CA CYS A 36 3.39 15.56 16.70
C CYS A 36 3.58 16.55 17.85
N ALA A 37 2.50 17.15 18.34
CA ALA A 37 2.54 18.07 19.49
C ALA A 37 2.88 17.34 20.80
N VAL A 38 2.46 16.07 20.94
CA VAL A 38 2.71 15.25 22.14
C VAL A 38 4.19 14.91 22.27
N ALA A 39 4.80 14.40 21.19
CA ALA A 39 6.23 14.10 21.14
C ALA A 39 7.09 15.35 20.92
N ARG A 40 6.48 16.51 20.62
CA ARG A 40 7.12 17.78 20.21
C ARG A 40 8.16 17.60 19.10
N ARG A 41 7.85 16.73 18.14
CA ARG A 41 8.79 16.32 17.07
C ARG A 41 8.11 16.29 15.71
N TYR A 42 8.87 16.67 14.69
CA TYR A 42 8.50 16.46 13.30
C TYR A 42 8.69 14.99 12.93
N VAL A 43 7.67 14.44 12.30
CA VAL A 43 7.70 13.12 11.68
C VAL A 43 7.79 13.33 10.17
N ASP A 44 8.86 12.84 9.57
CA ASP A 44 9.02 12.72 8.12
C ASP A 44 9.35 11.26 7.89
N PHE A 45 8.40 10.54 7.32
CA PHE A 45 8.63 9.18 6.88
C PHE A 45 8.13 9.06 5.45
N VAL A 46 8.81 8.23 4.68
CA VAL A 46 8.28 7.80 3.40
C VAL A 46 6.92 7.19 3.75
N ALA A 47 5.86 7.68 3.11
CA ALA A 47 4.71 6.84 2.89
C ALA A 47 5.26 5.76 1.97
N GLU A 48 5.92 4.78 2.58
CA GLU A 48 5.74 3.42 2.14
C GLU A 48 4.23 3.31 2.14
N THR A 49 3.68 3.57 0.96
CA THR A 49 2.74 2.63 0.40
C THR A 49 3.45 1.30 0.57
N GLN A 50 3.40 0.75 1.80
CA GLN A 50 3.01 -0.61 1.96
C GLN A 50 1.93 -0.73 0.89
N PRO A 51 2.08 -1.59 -0.11
CA PRO A 51 0.92 -2.08 -0.81
C PRO A 51 0.11 -2.85 0.24
N ILE A 52 -0.45 -2.15 1.23
CA ILE A 52 -1.78 -2.41 1.66
C ILE A 52 -2.51 -2.28 0.34
N CYS A 53 -2.87 -3.44 -0.19
CA CYS A 53 -3.83 -3.58 -1.26
C CYS A 53 -5.16 -3.09 -0.70
N ILE A 54 -5.25 -1.79 -0.37
CA ILE A 54 -6.50 -1.11 -0.15
C ILE A 54 -7.12 -1.20 -1.52
N GLY A 55 -8.08 -2.10 -1.65
CA GLY A 55 -8.84 -2.32 -2.88
C GLY A 55 -9.32 -1.00 -3.43
N LYS A 56 -8.53 -0.40 -4.32
CA LYS A 56 -8.99 0.59 -5.26
C LYS A 56 -9.66 -0.23 -6.34
N ASN A 57 -10.95 -0.47 -6.17
CA ASN A 57 -11.77 -0.60 -7.37
C ASN A 57 -11.76 0.78 -8.03
N PRO A 58 -11.29 0.85 -9.27
CA PRO A 58 -12.29 1.09 -10.28
C PRO A 58 -12.19 0.06 -11.41
N ALA A 59 -13.33 -0.56 -11.68
CA ALA A 59 -13.74 -1.01 -13.01
C ALA A 59 -12.71 -1.81 -13.83
N ALA A 60 -12.62 -3.12 -13.57
CA ALA A 60 -12.44 -4.14 -14.61
C ALA A 60 -12.52 -5.54 -13.97
N GLU A 61 -13.74 -6.04 -13.90
CA GLU A 61 -14.15 -7.45 -14.03
C GLU A 61 -13.03 -8.51 -14.01
N THR A 62 -12.32 -8.65 -12.91
CA THR A 62 -11.55 -9.85 -12.61
C THR A 62 -11.54 -10.05 -11.11
N SER A 63 -11.94 -11.23 -10.67
CA SER A 63 -12.17 -11.61 -9.27
C SER A 63 -11.14 -11.06 -8.27
N PRO A 64 -11.56 -10.47 -7.13
CA PRO A 64 -10.69 -9.81 -6.12
C PRO A 64 -9.59 -10.71 -5.53
N VAL A 65 -9.72 -12.02 -5.70
CA VAL A 65 -8.71 -13.02 -5.32
C VAL A 65 -7.45 -12.91 -6.17
N LYS A 66 -7.56 -12.55 -7.46
CA LYS A 66 -6.43 -12.49 -8.39
C LYS A 66 -5.49 -11.33 -8.08
N ASP A 67 -6.06 -10.14 -7.88
CA ASP A 67 -5.29 -8.94 -7.57
C ASP A 67 -4.56 -9.08 -6.23
N GLY A 68 -5.21 -9.63 -5.20
CA GLY A 68 -4.58 -9.88 -3.92
C GLY A 68 -3.40 -10.85 -4.00
N VAL A 69 -3.56 -11.95 -4.74
CA VAL A 69 -2.50 -12.95 -4.96
C VAL A 69 -1.28 -12.36 -5.67
N VAL A 70 -1.50 -11.58 -6.73
CA VAL A 70 -0.42 -10.94 -7.50
C VAL A 70 0.31 -9.93 -6.62
N CYS A 71 -0.42 -9.11 -5.86
CA CYS A 71 0.18 -8.13 -4.99
C CYS A 71 1.02 -8.76 -3.87
N ASP A 72 0.52 -9.79 -3.18
CA ASP A 72 1.29 -10.49 -2.14
C ASP A 72 2.55 -11.15 -2.73
N TYR A 73 2.46 -11.71 -3.94
CA TYR A 73 3.62 -12.30 -4.62
C TYR A 73 4.69 -11.26 -4.97
N LEU A 74 4.28 -10.13 -5.54
CA LEU A 74 5.18 -9.01 -5.87
C LEU A 74 5.78 -8.35 -4.61
N ALA A 75 5.07 -8.39 -3.48
CA ALA A 75 5.56 -7.94 -2.19
C ALA A 75 6.59 -8.91 -1.55
N GLY A 76 6.90 -10.04 -2.19
CA GLY A 76 7.86 -11.03 -1.71
C GLY A 76 7.30 -11.96 -0.63
N VAL A 77 5.97 -12.02 -0.46
CA VAL A 77 5.34 -12.97 0.45
C VAL A 77 5.56 -14.38 -0.10
N LYS A 78 5.92 -15.32 0.78
CA LYS A 78 6.13 -16.72 0.39
C LYS A 78 4.86 -17.31 -0.19
N THR A 79 4.97 -17.99 -1.33
CA THR A 79 3.86 -18.60 -2.06
C THR A 79 3.01 -19.57 -1.22
N VAL A 80 3.59 -20.23 -0.21
CA VAL A 80 2.85 -21.09 0.73
C VAL A 80 1.88 -20.30 1.60
N VAL A 81 2.27 -19.10 2.03
CA VAL A 81 1.44 -18.21 2.85
C VAL A 81 0.31 -17.63 2.00
N ILE A 82 0.58 -17.32 0.74
CA ILE A 82 -0.42 -16.85 -0.22
C ILE A 82 -1.46 -17.95 -0.51
N GLN A 83 -1.01 -19.19 -0.71
CA GLN A 83 -1.91 -20.33 -0.93
C GLN A 83 -2.87 -20.56 0.24
N ASP A 84 -2.36 -20.52 1.48
CA ASP A 84 -3.14 -20.66 2.70
C ASP A 84 -4.14 -19.50 2.88
N ARG A 85 -3.65 -18.25 2.76
CA ARG A 85 -4.45 -17.03 2.91
C ARG A 85 -5.64 -16.96 1.95
N TYR A 86 -5.43 -17.36 0.69
CA TYR A 86 -6.46 -17.28 -0.35
C TYR A 86 -7.17 -18.62 -0.60
N GLY A 87 -6.79 -19.69 0.09
CA GLY A 87 -7.38 -21.02 -0.09
C GLY A 87 -7.23 -21.58 -1.51
N ILE A 88 -6.14 -21.25 -2.20
CA ILE A 88 -5.91 -21.62 -3.60
C ILE A 88 -4.88 -22.74 -3.73
N SER A 89 -5.07 -23.62 -4.70
CA SER A 89 -4.09 -24.64 -5.03
C SER A 89 -2.84 -24.02 -5.67
N PRO A 90 -1.67 -24.68 -5.57
CA PRO A 90 -0.45 -24.18 -6.20
C PRO A 90 -0.64 -23.96 -7.72
N GLY A 91 -1.35 -24.85 -8.41
CA GLY A 91 -1.65 -24.69 -9.83
C GLY A 91 -2.52 -23.48 -10.15
N ALA A 92 -3.47 -23.13 -9.28
CA ALA A 92 -4.27 -21.92 -9.42
C ALA A 92 -3.41 -20.66 -9.19
N LEU A 93 -2.52 -20.68 -8.20
CA LEU A 93 -1.54 -19.59 -7.95
C LEU A 93 -0.71 -19.30 -9.21
N TYR A 94 -0.06 -20.31 -9.79
CA TYR A 94 0.76 -20.12 -10.99
C TYR A 94 -0.05 -19.67 -12.21
N ARG A 95 -1.31 -20.13 -12.35
CA ARG A 95 -2.21 -19.63 -13.40
C ARG A 95 -2.53 -18.15 -13.25
N VAL A 96 -2.72 -17.68 -12.02
CA VAL A 96 -2.95 -16.25 -11.73
C VAL A 96 -1.71 -15.43 -12.06
N LEU A 97 -0.53 -15.86 -11.62
CA LEU A 97 0.73 -15.17 -11.90
C LEU A 97 1.05 -15.12 -13.39
N HIS A 98 0.86 -16.24 -14.10
CA HIS A 98 1.07 -16.32 -15.55
C HIS A 98 0.09 -15.42 -16.32
N ASN A 99 -1.19 -15.41 -15.94
CA ASN A 99 -2.20 -14.54 -16.57
C ASN A 99 -1.93 -13.05 -16.30
N ALA A 100 -1.31 -12.73 -15.15
CA ALA A 100 -0.87 -11.38 -14.80
C ALA A 100 0.48 -10.99 -15.44
N ASN A 101 1.08 -11.88 -16.25
CA ASN A 101 2.37 -11.67 -16.91
C ASN A 101 3.54 -11.39 -15.94
N VAL A 102 3.47 -11.95 -14.73
CA VAL A 102 4.51 -11.84 -13.69
C VAL A 102 5.53 -12.96 -13.90
N LYS A 103 6.82 -12.59 -13.97
CA LYS A 103 7.97 -13.52 -14.16
C LYS A 103 8.61 -13.92 -12.85
#